data_AF-A0A952D6Q5-F1
#
_entry.id   AF-A0A952D6Q5-F1
#
_cell.length_a   1.000
_cell.length_b   1.000
_cell.length_c   1.000
_cell.angle_alpha   90.00
_cell.angle_beta   90.00
_cell.angle_gamma   90.00
#
_symmetry.space_group_name_H-M   'P 1'
#
loop_
_entity.id
_entity.type
_entity.pdbx_description
1 polymer ?
#
loop_
_entity_poly.entity_id
_entity_poly.type
_entity_poly.pdbx_seq_one_letter_code
_entity_poly.pdbx_strand_id
1 'polypeptide(L)'
;VLHRRPWLRFAVQVDSPDAVSGLLWTLVNGDVNGDNSVNAMDFLALRGAFGSSTGDAAWNPYADLNGDGSVGISDFQILRANFGRSGDL
;
A
#
# COMPACT_ATOMS: atom_id res chain seq x y z
N VAL A 1 15.82 -8.60 3.80
CA VAL A 1 14.85 -8.77 2.68
C VAL A 1 13.73 -7.77 2.90
N LEU A 2 13.66 -6.70 2.11
CA LEU A 2 12.59 -5.70 2.22
C LEU A 2 11.27 -6.39 1.87
N HIS A 3 10.38 -6.52 2.85
CA HIS A 3 9.02 -6.96 2.59
C HIS A 3 8.38 -5.84 1.78
N ARG A 4 8.00 -6.10 0.52
CA ARG A 4 7.17 -5.18 -0.25
C ARG A 4 5.89 -4.93 0.55
N ARG A 5 5.39 -3.71 0.57
CA ARG A 5 4.17 -3.33 1.28
C ARG A 5 3.38 -2.36 0.42
N PRO A 6 2.04 -2.29 0.55
CA PRO A 6 1.19 -1.57 -0.40
C PRO A 6 1.22 -0.04 -0.21
N TRP A 7 2.33 0.49 0.28
CA TRP A 7 2.49 1.89 0.61
C TRP A 7 3.41 2.60 -0.36
N LEU A 8 2.99 3.78 -0.77
CA LEU A 8 3.83 4.71 -1.50
C LEU A 8 5.06 5.06 -0.67
N ARG A 9 6.20 5.08 -1.35
CA ARG A 9 7.51 5.43 -0.84
C ARG A 9 7.73 6.92 -1.02
N PHE A 10 8.26 7.55 0.02
CA PHE A 10 8.77 8.91 -0.04
C PHE A 10 10.06 9.01 0.76
N ALA A 11 10.92 9.94 0.36
CA ALA A 11 12.17 10.28 1.01
C ALA A 11 11.99 11.59 1.77
N VAL A 12 12.43 11.62 3.03
CA VAL A 12 12.47 12.87 3.78
C VAL A 12 13.87 13.14 4.27
N GLN A 13 14.32 14.35 3.98
CA GLN A 13 15.60 14.85 4.46
C GLN A 13 15.43 15.30 5.90
N VAL A 14 16.28 14.78 6.77
CA VAL A 14 16.38 15.20 8.17
C VAL A 14 17.74 15.86 8.32
N ASP A 15 17.74 17.18 8.44
CA ASP A 15 18.93 17.95 8.73
C ASP A 15 18.88 18.39 10.20
N SER A 16 19.74 17.80 11.03
CA SER A 16 19.82 18.12 12.46
C SER A 16 21.27 18.02 12.95
N PRO A 17 21.75 19.01 13.73
CA PRO A 17 23.05 18.92 14.37
C PRO A 17 23.08 17.92 15.54
N ASP A 18 21.91 17.45 15.99
CA ASP A 18 21.73 16.60 17.17
C ASP A 18 20.96 15.30 16.85
N ALA A 19 20.86 14.42 17.84
CA ALA A 19 20.07 13.19 17.72
C ALA A 19 18.57 13.48 17.63
N VAL A 20 17.94 13.00 16.55
CA VAL A 20 16.49 13.13 16.33
C VAL A 20 15.77 11.85 16.77
N SER A 21 14.68 11.99 17.51
CA SER A 21 13.81 10.87 17.93
C SER A 21 12.34 11.27 17.86
N GLY A 22 11.44 10.28 17.90
CA GLY A 22 9.99 10.53 17.88
C GLY A 22 9.42 10.96 16.53
N LEU A 23 10.11 10.66 15.42
CA LEU A 23 9.59 10.94 14.08
C LEU A 23 8.36 10.08 13.78
N LEU A 24 7.28 10.73 13.38
CA LEU A 24 6.02 10.11 12.99
C LEU A 24 5.77 10.40 11.51
N TRP A 25 5.42 9.35 10.77
CA TRP A 25 5.17 9.41 9.34
C TRP A 25 3.88 8.65 9.03
N THR A 26 3.09 9.20 8.11
CA THR A 26 1.92 8.52 7.55
C THR A 26 2.24 8.15 6.12
N LEU A 27 2.22 6.85 5.81
CA LEU A 27 2.40 6.38 4.44
C LEU A 27 1.03 6.31 3.73
N VAL A 28 1.02 6.65 2.45
CA VAL A 28 -0.17 6.51 1.61
C VAL A 28 -0.29 5.07 1.15
N ASN A 29 -1.46 4.47 1.34
CA ASN A 29 -1.75 3.07 0.99
C ASN A 29 -2.38 2.95 -0.41
N GLY A 30 -2.36 1.76 -1.00
CA GLY A 30 -3.03 1.44 -2.26
C GLY A 30 -2.11 1.08 -3.44
N ASP A 31 -0.79 1.04 -3.24
CA ASP A 31 0.21 0.60 -4.24
C ASP A 31 0.35 -0.93 -4.20
N VAL A 32 -0.67 -1.62 -4.69
CA VAL A 32 -0.78 -3.09 -4.64
C VAL A 32 0.28 -3.75 -5.53
N ASN A 33 0.64 -3.13 -6.66
CA ASN A 33 1.63 -3.68 -7.59
C ASN A 33 3.09 -3.27 -7.24
N GLY A 34 3.27 -2.31 -6.33
CA GLY A 34 4.55 -1.82 -5.81
C GLY A 34 5.35 -0.99 -6.81
N ASP A 35 4.68 -0.31 -7.76
CA ASP A 35 5.29 0.56 -8.76
C ASP A 35 5.48 2.01 -8.28
N ASN A 36 5.10 2.30 -7.02
CA ASN A 36 5.09 3.62 -6.40
C ASN A 36 4.03 4.58 -6.96
N SER A 37 2.94 4.05 -7.49
CA SER A 37 1.76 4.78 -7.91
C SER A 37 0.50 4.04 -7.47
N VAL A 38 -0.59 4.77 -7.24
CA VAL A 38 -1.92 4.20 -6.99
C VAL A 38 -2.77 4.46 -8.22
N ASN A 39 -2.89 3.47 -9.09
CA ASN A 39 -3.51 3.62 -10.40
C ASN A 39 -4.35 2.38 -10.81
N ALA A 40 -4.72 2.31 -12.09
CA ALA A 40 -5.56 1.24 -12.61
C ALA A 40 -4.91 -0.16 -12.49
N MET A 41 -3.59 -0.25 -12.48
CA MET A 41 -2.86 -1.50 -12.31
C MET A 41 -3.02 -2.07 -10.91
N ASP A 42 -3.08 -1.21 -9.88
CA ASP A 42 -3.37 -1.63 -8.50
C ASP A 42 -4.80 -2.14 -8.37
N PHE A 43 -5.75 -1.46 -9.03
CA PHE A 43 -7.13 -1.93 -9.08
C PHE A 43 -7.22 -3.31 -9.74
N LEU A 44 -6.49 -3.56 -10.84
CA LEU A 44 -6.48 -4.87 -11.49
C LEU A 44 -5.87 -5.95 -10.59
N ALA A 45 -4.82 -5.63 -9.83
CA ALA A 45 -4.22 -6.53 -8.87
C ALA A 45 -5.18 -6.85 -7.70
N LEU A 46 -5.88 -5.84 -7.16
CA LEU A 46 -6.92 -6.03 -6.15
C LEU A 46 -8.07 -6.87 -6.67
N ARG A 47 -8.56 -6.56 -7.88
CA ARG A 47 -9.64 -7.30 -8.54
C ARG A 47 -9.28 -8.77 -8.75
N GLY A 48 -8.01 -9.07 -9.04
CA GLY A 48 -7.52 -10.44 -9.19
C GLY A 48 -7.61 -11.28 -7.91
N ALA A 49 -7.57 -10.64 -6.74
CA ALA A 49 -7.68 -11.29 -5.44
C ALA A 49 -9.04 -11.11 -4.76
N PHE A 50 -9.99 -10.39 -5.39
CA PHE A 50 -11.24 -10.02 -4.75
C PHE A 50 -12.06 -11.25 -4.32
N GLY A 51 -12.51 -11.25 -3.06
CA GLY A 51 -13.27 -12.35 -2.43
C GLY A 51 -12.41 -13.48 -1.90
N SER A 52 -11.08 -13.39 -1.99
CA SER A 52 -10.15 -14.35 -1.39
C SER A 52 -9.73 -13.93 0.02
N SER A 53 -9.20 -14.88 0.78
CA SER A 53 -8.74 -14.72 2.15
C SER A 53 -7.43 -15.50 2.38
N THR A 54 -6.79 -15.26 3.52
CA THR A 54 -5.50 -15.90 3.86
C THR A 54 -5.57 -17.42 3.68
N GLY A 55 -4.72 -17.96 2.80
CA GLY A 55 -4.65 -19.39 2.48
C GLY A 55 -5.27 -19.77 1.13
N ASP A 56 -6.08 -18.90 0.54
CA ASP A 56 -6.60 -19.11 -0.82
C ASP A 56 -5.51 -18.91 -1.87
N ALA A 57 -5.57 -19.68 -2.95
CA ALA A 57 -4.59 -19.59 -4.04
C ALA A 57 -4.59 -18.23 -4.76
N ALA A 58 -5.74 -17.54 -4.78
CA ALA A 58 -5.90 -16.22 -5.38
C ALA A 58 -5.55 -15.07 -4.41
N TRP A 59 -5.21 -15.38 -3.15
CA TRP A 59 -4.96 -14.36 -2.15
C TRP A 59 -3.67 -13.59 -2.44
N ASN A 60 -3.81 -12.26 -2.51
CA ASN A 60 -2.70 -11.34 -2.60
C ASN A 60 -2.61 -10.56 -1.28
N PRO A 61 -1.57 -10.78 -0.45
CA PRO A 61 -1.42 -10.05 0.82
C PRO A 61 -1.26 -8.53 0.64
N TYR A 62 -0.92 -8.07 -0.57
CA TYR A 62 -0.82 -6.63 -0.87
C TYR A 62 -2.16 -6.01 -1.28
N ALA A 63 -3.17 -6.83 -1.57
CA ALA A 63 -4.53 -6.37 -1.87
C ALA A 63 -5.43 -6.31 -0.61
N ASP A 64 -5.01 -6.92 0.50
CA ASP A 64 -5.60 -6.76 1.83
C ASP A 64 -5.04 -5.48 2.46
N LEU A 65 -5.66 -4.36 2.11
CA LEU A 65 -5.20 -3.02 2.41
C LEU A 65 -5.61 -2.57 3.82
N ASN A 66 -6.68 -3.14 4.37
CA ASN A 66 -7.11 -2.90 5.75
C ASN A 66 -6.48 -3.88 6.77
N GLY A 67 -5.88 -4.97 6.31
CA GLY A 67 -5.20 -5.97 7.13
C GLY A 67 -6.15 -6.90 7.88
N ASP A 68 -7.38 -7.11 7.39
CA ASP A 68 -8.38 -7.96 8.04
C ASP A 68 -8.29 -9.44 7.64
N GLY A 69 -7.37 -9.79 6.74
CA GLY A 69 -7.13 -11.14 6.26
C GLY A 69 -7.96 -11.52 5.03
N SER A 70 -8.79 -10.61 4.51
CA SER A 70 -9.65 -10.79 3.33
C SER A 70 -9.48 -9.64 2.34
N VAL A 71 -9.70 -9.91 1.05
CA VAL A 71 -9.69 -8.87 0.00
C VAL A 71 -11.12 -8.57 -0.42
N GLY A 72 -11.61 -7.36 -0.15
CA GLY A 72 -13.00 -6.99 -0.38
C GLY A 72 -13.24 -5.50 -0.64
N ILE A 73 -14.47 -5.07 -0.33
CA ILE A 73 -14.93 -3.70 -0.60
C ILE A 73 -14.18 -2.67 0.26
N SER A 74 -13.84 -3.03 1.50
CA SER A 74 -13.07 -2.16 2.40
C SER A 74 -11.70 -1.81 1.81
N ASP A 75 -11.02 -2.77 1.18
CA ASP A 75 -9.75 -2.54 0.51
C ASP A 75 -9.91 -1.67 -0.73
N PHE A 76 -10.94 -1.93 -1.53
CA PHE A 76 -11.25 -1.08 -2.68
C PHE A 76 -11.53 0.37 -2.26
N GLN A 77 -12.18 0.61 -1.12
CA GLN A 77 -12.41 1.96 -0.60
C GLN A 77 -11.08 2.67 -0.26
N ILE A 78 -10.11 1.96 0.32
CA ILE A 78 -8.76 2.49 0.60
C ILE A 78 -8.04 2.84 -0.71
N LEU A 79 -8.03 1.92 -1.68
CA LEU A 79 -7.41 2.16 -2.99
C LEU A 79 -8.04 3.36 -3.69
N ARG A 80 -9.38 3.42 -3.73
CA ARG A 80 -10.13 4.53 -4.34
C ARG A 80 -9.83 5.86 -3.68
N ALA A 81 -9.67 5.90 -2.36
CA ALA A 81 -9.37 7.13 -1.62
C ALA A 81 -7.99 7.73 -1.98
N ASN A 82 -7.06 6.90 -2.46
CA ASN A 82 -5.70 7.31 -2.80
C ASN A 82 -5.41 7.28 -4.31
N PHE A 83 -6.41 6.98 -5.16
CA PHE A 83 -6.24 6.87 -6.60
C PHE A 83 -5.64 8.14 -7.23
N GLY A 84 -4.66 7.96 -8.11
CA GLY A 84 -3.92 9.02 -8.79
C GLY A 84 -2.74 9.59 -8.00
N ARG A 85 -2.47 9.09 -6.78
CA ARG A 85 -1.27 9.47 -6.02
C ARG A 85 -0.06 8.68 -6.51
N SER A 86 1.11 9.30 -6.42
CA SER A 86 2.40 8.66 -6.63
C SER A 86 3.35 9.06 -5.51
N GLY A 87 4.25 8.15 -5.18
CA GLY A 87 5.36 8.44 -4.28
C GLY A 87 6.46 9.21 -5.00
N ASP A 88 7.60 9.35 -4.33
CA ASP A 88 8.75 10.04 -4.92
C ASP A 88 9.36 9.22 -6.07
N LEU A 89 9.83 9.93 -7.10
CA LEU A 89 10.54 9.34 -8.24
C LEU A 89 11.99 9.00 -7.89
#